data_AF-A0AAN6NVK4-F1
#
_entry.id   AF-A0AAN6NVK4-F1
#
_cell.length_a   1.000
_cell.length_b   1.000
_cell.length_c   1.000
_cell.angle_alpha   90.00
_cell.angle_beta   90.00
_cell.angle_gamma   90.00
#
_symmetry.space_group_name_H-M   'P 1'
#
loop_
_entity.id
_entity.type
_entity.pdbx_description
1 polymer ?
#
loop_
_entity_poly.entity_id
_entity_poly.type
_entity_poly.pdbx_seq_one_letter_code
_entity_poly.pdbx_strand_id
1 'polypeptide(L)'
;MPTLPTFEISALIELKGPQNLRNWNHFLRVELDAEDLTEYVFGPASAVPEPDKSTKPEEHRTWRLARAKAMRILYSTLRREDVIRRLERYGWDVQNTNPANVYQLVWNVFGPDAPAW
;
A
#
# COMPACT_ATOMS: atom_id res chain seq x y z
N MET A 1 -0.17 -24.95 29.59
CA MET A 1 0.68 -24.66 28.41
C MET A 1 1.06 -23.19 28.46
N PRO A 2 2.32 -22.80 28.29
CA PRO A 2 2.67 -21.39 28.22
C PRO A 2 2.27 -20.84 26.85
N THR A 3 1.36 -19.88 26.84
CA THR A 3 1.04 -19.06 25.68
C THR A 3 2.25 -18.18 25.37
N LEU A 4 2.92 -18.45 24.25
CA LEU A 4 3.93 -17.53 23.71
C LEU A 4 3.27 -16.16 23.52
N PRO A 5 3.91 -15.05 23.95
CA PRO A 5 3.42 -13.73 23.61
C PRO A 5 3.51 -13.55 22.10
N THR A 6 2.35 -13.41 21.44
CA THR A 6 2.26 -12.94 20.06
C THR A 6 2.70 -11.48 20.08
N PHE A 7 3.97 -11.22 19.77
CA PHE A 7 4.42 -9.86 19.47
C PHE A 7 3.88 -9.49 18.10
N GLU A 8 2.60 -9.09 18.01
CA GLU A 8 2.12 -8.29 16.87
C GLU A 8 2.70 -6.89 17.01
N ILE A 9 3.98 -6.74 16.67
CA ILE A 9 4.52 -5.43 16.34
C ILE A 9 4.00 -5.12 14.94
N SER A 10 2.73 -4.69 14.84
CA SER A 10 2.27 -4.04 13.62
C SER A 10 3.04 -2.72 13.56
N ALA A 11 4.15 -2.73 12.80
CA ALA A 11 5.09 -1.62 12.72
C ALA A 11 4.58 -0.50 11.79
N LEU A 12 3.35 -0.65 11.27
CA LEU A 12 2.69 0.31 10.41
C LEU A 12 2.59 1.66 11.10
N ILE A 13 3.33 2.63 10.54
CA ILE A 13 3.21 4.03 10.92
C ILE A 13 2.37 4.77 9.89
N GLU A 14 1.65 5.78 10.32
CA GLU A 14 0.93 6.66 9.42
C GLU A 14 1.90 7.56 8.64
N LEU A 15 1.57 7.85 7.38
CA LEU A 15 2.22 8.93 6.63
C LEU A 15 1.81 10.27 7.26
N LYS A 16 2.78 11.10 7.60
CA LYS A 16 2.58 12.43 8.23
C LYS A 16 3.04 13.58 7.32
N GLY A 17 3.62 13.27 6.17
CA GLY A 17 4.21 14.25 5.25
C GLY A 17 5.59 13.81 4.76
N PRO A 18 6.29 14.68 4.01
CA PRO A 18 7.61 14.39 3.46
C PRO A 18 8.64 14.03 4.55
N GLN A 19 8.52 14.62 5.74
CA GLN A 19 9.44 14.45 6.87
C GLN A 19 9.52 13.03 7.41
N ASN A 20 8.48 12.21 7.25
CA ASN A 20 8.49 10.81 7.68
C ASN A 20 8.35 9.81 6.54
N LEU A 21 8.36 10.25 5.28
CA LEU A 21 8.15 9.41 4.10
C LEU A 21 9.10 8.21 4.06
N ARG A 22 10.39 8.42 4.38
CA ARG A 22 11.39 7.34 4.37
C ARG A 22 11.08 6.24 5.40
N ASN A 23 10.71 6.63 6.60
CA ASN A 23 10.36 5.68 7.66
C ASN A 23 9.04 4.98 7.33
N TRP A 24 8.05 5.72 6.82
CA TRP A 24 6.77 5.18 6.38
C TRP A 24 6.97 4.13 5.30
N ASN A 25 7.79 4.43 4.30
CA ASN A 25 8.13 3.54 3.21
C ASN A 25 8.81 2.25 3.71
N HIS A 26 9.75 2.38 4.65
CA HIS A 26 10.44 1.24 5.25
C HIS A 26 9.47 0.31 5.97
N PHE A 27 8.64 0.84 6.88
CA PHE A 27 7.72 0.02 7.66
C PHE A 27 6.57 -0.55 6.82
N LEU A 28 6.09 0.19 5.83
CA LEU A 28 5.13 -0.33 4.86
C LEU A 28 5.72 -1.53 4.11
N ARG A 29 6.98 -1.46 3.68
CA ARG A 29 7.65 -2.59 3.02
C ARG A 29 7.79 -3.79 3.95
N VAL A 30 8.18 -3.59 5.21
CA VAL A 30 8.29 -4.69 6.19
C VAL A 30 6.95 -5.40 6.37
N GLU A 31 5.84 -4.66 6.51
CA GLU A 31 4.51 -5.26 6.69
C GLU A 31 4.06 -6.03 5.44
N LEU A 32 4.30 -5.49 4.25
CA LEU A 32 3.92 -6.14 3.00
C LEU A 32 4.78 -7.38 2.73
N ASP A 33 6.06 -7.37 3.11
CA ASP A 33 6.96 -8.51 2.96
C ASP A 33 6.56 -9.68 3.86
N ALA A 34 6.13 -9.39 5.10
CA ALA A 34 5.63 -10.41 6.03
C ALA A 34 4.38 -11.16 5.51
N GLU A 35 3.70 -10.60 4.50
CA GLU A 35 2.45 -11.12 3.93
C GLU A 35 2.60 -11.54 2.45
N ASP A 36 3.83 -11.53 1.91
CA ASP A 36 4.14 -11.80 0.49
C ASP A 36 3.42 -10.84 -0.50
N LEU A 37 3.22 -9.58 -0.09
CA LEU A 37 2.46 -8.57 -0.84
C LEU A 37 3.31 -7.45 -1.46
N THR A 38 4.62 -7.45 -1.24
CA THR A 38 5.55 -6.38 -1.67
C THR A 38 5.38 -6.00 -3.14
N GLU A 39 5.30 -6.99 -4.04
CA GLU A 39 5.24 -6.78 -5.48
C GLU A 39 3.95 -6.05 -5.93
N TYR A 40 2.83 -6.22 -5.20
CA TYR A 40 1.57 -5.56 -5.50
C TYR A 40 1.60 -4.04 -5.27
N VAL A 41 2.52 -3.55 -4.43
CA VAL A 41 2.62 -2.14 -4.03
C VAL A 41 3.84 -1.46 -4.64
N PHE A 42 5.01 -2.12 -4.58
CA PHE A 42 6.28 -1.53 -5.01
C PHE A 42 6.67 -1.88 -6.45
N GLY A 43 6.06 -2.91 -7.04
CA GLY A 43 6.27 -3.26 -8.44
C GLY A 43 5.59 -2.27 -9.39
N PRO A 44 5.89 -2.31 -10.70
CA PRO A 44 5.05 -1.66 -11.69
C PRO A 44 3.60 -2.17 -11.60
N ALA A 45 2.63 -1.38 -12.06
CA ALA A 45 1.21 -1.78 -12.06
C ALA A 45 0.95 -3.11 -12.80
N SER A 46 1.85 -3.50 -13.70
CA SER A 46 1.85 -4.76 -14.46
C SER A 46 2.63 -5.91 -13.81
N ALA A 47 3.28 -5.70 -12.66
CA ALA A 47 4.15 -6.69 -12.02
C ALA A 47 3.42 -7.98 -11.65
N VAL A 48 2.19 -7.85 -11.14
CA VAL A 48 1.32 -8.97 -10.81
C VAL A 48 0.05 -8.90 -11.67
N PRO A 49 0.09 -9.43 -12.91
CA PRO A 49 -1.02 -9.34 -13.85
C PRO A 49 -2.25 -10.08 -13.34
N GLU A 50 -3.44 -9.60 -13.74
CA GLU A 50 -4.71 -10.25 -13.41
C GLU A 50 -4.82 -11.61 -14.11
N PRO A 51 -5.03 -12.72 -13.38
CA PRO A 51 -5.30 -14.02 -13.99
C PRO A 51 -6.64 -14.00 -14.72
N ASP A 52 -6.73 -14.70 -15.85
CA ASP A 52 -8.00 -14.80 -16.57
C ASP A 52 -9.05 -15.55 -15.72
N LYS A 53 -10.14 -14.86 -15.40
CA LYS A 53 -11.20 -15.37 -14.52
C LYS A 53 -11.92 -16.60 -15.07
N SER A 54 -12.02 -16.72 -16.39
CA SER A 54 -12.76 -17.81 -17.04
C SER A 54 -11.96 -19.12 -17.06
N THR A 55 -10.65 -19.00 -17.22
CA THR A 55 -9.73 -20.14 -17.33
C THR A 55 -9.07 -20.50 -16.00
N LYS A 56 -8.91 -19.54 -15.09
CA LYS A 56 -8.20 -19.68 -13.80
C LYS A 56 -8.95 -19.00 -12.65
N PRO A 57 -10.18 -19.45 -12.32
CA PRO A 57 -11.04 -18.77 -11.34
C PRO A 57 -10.46 -18.71 -9.91
N GLU A 58 -9.77 -19.76 -9.44
CA GLU A 58 -9.16 -19.77 -8.11
C GLU A 58 -7.92 -18.88 -8.02
N GLU A 59 -7.11 -18.82 -9.08
CA GLU A 59 -5.99 -17.88 -9.16
C GLU A 59 -6.49 -16.43 -9.19
N HIS A 60 -7.55 -16.15 -9.97
CA HIS A 60 -8.21 -14.84 -10.00
C HIS A 60 -8.72 -14.42 -8.62
N ARG A 61 -9.38 -15.35 -7.91
CA ARG A 61 -9.86 -15.11 -6.54
C ARG A 61 -8.71 -14.79 -5.58
N THR A 62 -7.64 -15.59 -5.63
CA THR A 62 -6.46 -15.41 -4.76
C THR A 62 -5.77 -14.08 -5.05
N TRP A 63 -5.56 -13.76 -6.32
CA TRP A 63 -5.01 -12.49 -6.78
C TRP A 63 -5.83 -11.29 -6.29
N ARG A 64 -7.16 -11.38 -6.39
CA ARG A 64 -8.07 -10.31 -5.93
C ARG A 64 -7.98 -10.11 -4.42
N LEU A 65 -7.89 -11.19 -3.65
CA LEU A 65 -7.76 -11.12 -2.19
C LEU A 65 -6.41 -10.52 -1.77
N ALA A 66 -5.31 -10.92 -2.41
CA ALA A 66 -3.99 -10.36 -2.16
C ALA A 66 -3.97 -8.85 -2.44
N ARG A 67 -4.55 -8.40 -3.56
CA ARG A 67 -4.70 -6.96 -3.86
C ARG A 67 -5.53 -6.21 -2.82
N ALA A 68 -6.66 -6.76 -2.42
CA ALA A 68 -7.50 -6.15 -1.39
C ALA A 68 -6.76 -6.03 -0.06
N LYS A 69 -5.94 -7.03 0.30
CA LYS A 69 -5.11 -7.02 1.50
C LYS A 69 -4.00 -5.96 1.42
N ALA A 70 -3.28 -5.90 0.30
CA ALA A 70 -2.25 -4.89 0.06
C ALA A 70 -2.82 -3.46 0.11
N MET A 71 -3.98 -3.25 -0.50
CA MET A 71 -4.73 -1.98 -0.43
C MET A 71 -5.12 -1.63 1.00
N ARG A 72 -5.66 -2.58 1.76
CA ARG A 72 -6.02 -2.36 3.16
C ARG A 72 -4.82 -1.93 4.00
N ILE A 73 -3.68 -2.59 3.84
CA ILE A 73 -2.43 -2.23 4.53
C ILE A 73 -2.01 -0.81 4.14
N LEU A 74 -1.89 -0.52 2.85
CA LEU A 74 -1.51 0.80 2.36
C LEU A 74 -2.44 1.90 2.89
N TYR A 75 -3.76 1.73 2.73
CA TYR A 75 -4.76 2.73 3.13
C TYR A 75 -4.82 2.92 4.64
N SER A 76 -4.49 1.89 5.42
CA SER A 76 -4.41 2.01 6.89
C SER A 76 -3.35 3.02 7.34
N THR A 77 -2.37 3.32 6.49
CA THR A 77 -1.31 4.30 6.77
C THR A 77 -1.61 5.70 6.23
N LEU A 78 -2.64 5.86 5.40
CA LEU A 78 -3.02 7.13 4.74
C LEU A 78 -4.26 7.78 5.39
N ARG A 79 -4.30 7.82 6.72
CA ARG A 79 -5.50 8.23 7.48
C ARG A 79 -5.54 9.71 7.86
N ARG A 80 -4.40 10.40 7.80
CA ARG A 80 -4.36 11.79 8.23
C ARG A 80 -5.05 12.69 7.21
N GLU A 81 -5.87 13.60 7.73
CA GLU A 81 -6.70 14.48 6.89
C GLU A 81 -5.88 15.41 5.98
N ASP A 82 -4.75 15.92 6.47
CA ASP A 82 -3.82 16.74 5.69
C ASP A 82 -3.21 15.96 4.51
N VAL A 83 -2.84 14.70 4.75
CA VAL A 83 -2.35 13.77 3.72
C VAL A 83 -3.44 13.44 2.71
N ILE A 84 -4.66 13.11 3.17
CA ILE A 84 -5.78 12.78 2.29
C ILE A 84 -6.13 13.95 1.39
N ARG A 85 -6.39 15.13 1.96
CA ARG A 85 -6.73 16.35 1.20
C ARG A 85 -5.66 16.74 0.19
N ARG A 86 -4.39 16.41 0.47
CA ARG A 86 -3.29 16.62 -0.46
C ARG A 86 -3.37 15.61 -1.60
N LEU A 87 -3.43 14.32 -1.30
CA LEU A 87 -3.54 13.26 -2.31
C LEU A 87 -4.75 13.48 -3.23
N GLU A 88 -5.91 13.87 -2.70
CA GLU A 88 -7.10 14.21 -3.47
C GLU A 88 -6.84 15.36 -4.46
N ARG A 89 -6.13 16.42 -4.04
CA ARG A 89 -5.74 17.53 -4.92
C ARG A 89 -4.85 17.11 -6.09
N TYR A 90 -4.11 16.00 -5.93
CA TYR A 90 -3.21 15.46 -6.94
C TYR A 90 -3.79 14.25 -7.68
N GLY A 91 -5.09 14.02 -7.58
CA GLY A 91 -5.79 13.00 -8.38
C GLY A 91 -5.89 11.63 -7.72
N TRP A 92 -5.95 11.58 -6.38
CA TRP A 92 -6.31 10.33 -5.70
C TRP A 92 -7.72 9.90 -6.09
N ASP A 93 -7.78 8.80 -6.84
CA ASP A 93 -9.01 8.07 -7.09
C ASP A 93 -9.23 7.00 -6.01
N VAL A 94 -10.24 7.20 -5.17
CA VAL A 94 -10.63 6.25 -4.11
C VAL A 94 -11.19 4.94 -4.67
N GLN A 95 -11.64 4.92 -5.93
CA GLN A 95 -12.12 3.71 -6.62
C GLN A 95 -10.99 2.92 -7.27
N ASN A 96 -9.75 3.46 -7.28
CA ASN A 96 -8.60 2.77 -7.84
C ASN A 96 -8.32 1.50 -7.03
N THR A 97 -8.43 0.35 -7.68
CA THR A 97 -8.21 -0.95 -7.05
C THR A 97 -6.76 -1.42 -7.14
N ASN A 98 -5.84 -0.58 -7.65
CA ASN A 98 -4.44 -0.90 -7.82
C ASN A 98 -3.55 -0.24 -6.75
N PRO A 99 -2.99 -1.02 -5.82
CA PRO A 99 -2.12 -0.48 -4.78
C PRO A 99 -0.88 0.23 -5.31
N ALA A 100 -0.29 -0.26 -6.40
CA ALA A 100 0.89 0.35 -7.00
C ALA A 100 0.62 1.80 -7.49
N ASN A 101 -0.57 2.04 -8.06
CA ASN A 101 -0.95 3.39 -8.51
C ASN A 101 -1.04 4.37 -7.33
N VAL A 102 -1.59 3.92 -6.20
CA VAL A 102 -1.73 4.76 -5.00
C VAL A 102 -0.37 5.03 -4.37
N TYR A 103 0.50 4.02 -4.29
CA TYR A 103 1.87 4.19 -3.82
C TYR A 103 2.66 5.17 -4.70
N GLN A 104 2.56 5.05 -6.03
CA GLN A 104 3.18 5.97 -6.97
C GLN A 104 2.68 7.41 -6.77
N LEU A 105 1.37 7.60 -6.56
CA LEU A 105 0.82 8.91 -6.24
C LEU A 105 1.42 9.48 -4.95
N VAL A 106 1.52 8.69 -3.89
CA VAL A 106 2.18 9.12 -2.64
C VAL A 106 3.62 9.57 -2.92
N TRP A 107 4.37 8.80 -3.70
CA TRP A 107 5.74 9.18 -4.04
C TRP A 107 5.83 10.48 -4.84
N ASN A 108 4.91 10.70 -5.78
CA ASN A 108 4.85 11.94 -6.57
C ASN A 108 4.47 13.16 -5.73
N VAL A 109 3.67 12.98 -4.68
CA VAL A 109 3.11 14.08 -3.88
C VAL A 109 3.97 14.44 -2.66
N PHE A 110 4.74 13.49 -2.14
CA PHE A 110 5.53 13.63 -0.92
C PHE A 110 7.03 13.36 -1.10
N GLY A 111 7.42 12.77 -2.23
CA GLY A 111 8.80 12.36 -2.51
C GLY A 111 9.76 13.53 -2.76
N PRO A 112 11.03 13.23 -3.05
CA PRO A 112 12.07 14.24 -3.24
C PRO A 112 11.76 15.27 -4.33
N ASP A 113 11.07 14.84 -5.39
CA ASP A 113 10.68 15.68 -6.53
C ASP A 113 9.26 16.25 -6.40
N ALA A 114 8.68 16.19 -5.20
CA ALA A 114 7.32 16.62 -4.97
C ALA A 114 7.18 18.16 -5.05
N PRO A 115 5.98 18.65 -5.42
CA PRO A 115 5.62 20.05 -5.26
C PRO A 115 5.74 20.51 -3.80
N ALA A 116 5.94 21.81 -3.57
CA ALA A 116 6.10 22.38 -2.23
C ALA A 116 4.97 21.94 -1.27
N TRP A 117 5.35 21.51 -0.06
CA TRP A 117 4.43 21.00 0.96
C TRP A 117 3.68 22.11 1.68
#